data_AF-A0A3Q0JFJ6-F1
#
_entry.id   AF-A0A3Q0JFJ6-F1
#
_cell.length_a   1.000
_cell.length_b   1.000
_cell.length_c   1.000
_cell.angle_alpha   90.00
_cell.angle_beta   90.00
_cell.angle_gamma   90.00
#
_symmetry.space_group_name_H-M   'P 1'
#
loop_
_entity.id
_entity.type
_entity.pdbx_description
1 polymer ?
#
loop_
_entity_poly.entity_id
_entity_poly.type
_entity_poly.pdbx_seq_one_letter_code
_entity_poly.pdbx_strand_id
1 'polypeptide(L)'
;MWSHSLNRDQDFLIDWKGVTFEPSSFSGRDWQWNVNSKEEAYLKILKMFEDRRTAPYSIHQIALTGASEGKAVGEWFGPNTVAQVLRKLAKYDDWSSIVFHVALDNTLVVNQVKKLCTTNKRYI
;
A
#
# COMPACT_ATOMS: atom_id res chain seq x y z
N MET A 1 -22.62 20.78 31.73
CA MET A 1 -23.68 20.11 30.95
C MET A 1 -23.79 20.84 29.63
N TRP A 2 -23.05 20.38 28.61
CA TRP A 2 -23.23 20.81 27.23
C TRP A 2 -23.32 19.54 26.40
N SER A 3 -24.40 19.46 25.66
CA SER A 3 -24.94 18.28 25.02
C SER A 3 -24.86 18.52 23.51
N HIS A 4 -24.47 17.46 22.79
CA HIS A 4 -24.73 17.21 21.37
C HIS A 4 -24.09 18.17 20.35
N SER A 5 -23.04 17.70 19.68
CA SER A 5 -23.17 17.23 18.28
C SER A 5 -21.84 16.58 17.85
N LEU A 6 -21.81 15.25 17.89
CA LEU A 6 -20.77 14.45 17.25
C LEU A 6 -21.03 14.50 15.75
N ASN A 7 -20.31 15.38 15.04
CA ASN A 7 -20.25 15.31 13.59
C ASN A 7 -19.24 14.20 13.23
N ARG A 8 -19.79 13.04 12.87
CA ARG A 8 -19.08 11.78 12.60
C ARG A 8 -18.59 11.66 11.16
N ASP A 9 -18.50 12.77 10.42
CA ASP A 9 -18.21 12.77 8.98
C ASP A 9 -16.84 13.39 8.64
N GLN A 10 -15.87 13.30 9.57
CA GLN A 10 -14.45 13.52 9.24
C GLN A 10 -13.70 12.19 9.30
N ASP A 11 -14.23 11.20 8.57
CA ASP A 11 -13.47 9.99 8.29
C ASP A 11 -12.30 10.33 7.38
N PHE A 12 -11.13 9.89 7.80
CA PHE A 12 -9.83 9.98 7.14
C PHE A 12 -9.90 9.39 5.73
N LEU A 13 -10.33 10.19 4.76
CA LEU A 13 -10.11 9.93 3.34
C LEU A 13 -8.62 10.15 3.07
N ILE A 14 -7.83 9.09 3.20
CA ILE A 14 -6.58 8.99 2.45
C ILE A 14 -6.99 9.12 0.98
N ASP A 15 -6.63 10.23 0.34
CA ASP A 15 -6.86 10.41 -1.08
C ASP A 15 -5.92 9.47 -1.86
N TRP A 16 -6.50 8.40 -2.43
CA TRP A 16 -5.80 7.40 -3.25
C TRP A 16 -5.65 7.83 -4.72
N LYS A 17 -5.77 9.13 -5.05
CA LYS A 17 -5.49 9.65 -6.39
C LYS A 17 -4.00 9.58 -6.74
N GLY A 18 -3.49 8.38 -7.04
CA GLY A 18 -2.13 8.23 -7.55
C GLY A 18 -1.53 6.82 -7.56
N VAL A 19 -2.21 5.80 -7.03
CA VAL A 19 -1.65 4.44 -7.02
C VAL A 19 -2.10 3.67 -8.26
N THR A 20 -1.20 3.54 -9.26
CA THR A 20 -1.47 2.76 -10.48
C THR A 20 -1.05 1.31 -10.29
N PHE A 21 -2.02 0.39 -10.34
CA PHE A 21 -1.84 -1.07 -10.44
C PHE A 21 -2.04 -1.50 -11.90
N GLU A 22 -1.13 -2.30 -12.47
CA GLU A 22 -1.38 -2.99 -13.74
C GLU A 22 -1.27 -4.52 -13.59
N PRO A 23 -2.41 -5.22 -13.45
CA PRO A 23 -2.57 -6.61 -13.87
C PRO A 23 -3.34 -6.68 -15.20
N SER A 24 -2.95 -7.64 -16.04
CA SER A 24 -3.27 -7.80 -17.48
C SER A 24 -4.74 -8.05 -17.88
N SER A 25 -5.72 -7.61 -17.10
CA SER A 25 -7.15 -7.66 -17.46
C SER A 25 -8.07 -6.71 -16.68
N PHE A 26 -7.51 -5.76 -15.92
CA PHE A 26 -8.31 -4.82 -15.11
C PHE A 26 -8.48 -3.49 -15.84
N SER A 27 -9.73 -3.01 -16.01
CA SER A 27 -10.03 -1.64 -16.49
C SER A 27 -9.73 -0.62 -15.39
N GLY A 28 -8.46 -0.55 -14.98
CA GLY A 28 -8.07 -0.13 -13.63
C GLY A 28 -8.23 1.34 -13.26
N ARG A 29 -8.59 2.22 -14.20
CA ARG A 29 -8.90 3.63 -13.92
C ARG A 29 -10.40 3.93 -13.89
N ASP A 30 -11.18 3.21 -14.69
CA ASP A 30 -12.63 3.44 -14.82
C ASP A 30 -13.45 2.51 -13.92
N TRP A 31 -12.77 1.57 -13.24
CA TRP A 31 -13.41 0.66 -12.31
C TRP A 31 -14.02 1.40 -11.12
N GLN A 32 -15.26 1.04 -10.79
CA GLN A 32 -15.99 1.55 -9.64
C GLN A 32 -16.48 0.39 -8.78
N TRP A 33 -16.33 0.54 -7.47
CA TRP A 33 -16.83 -0.44 -6.52
C TRP A 33 -18.36 -0.54 -6.58
N ASN A 34 -18.88 -1.75 -6.49
CA ASN A 34 -20.30 -2.00 -6.28
C ASN A 34 -20.48 -3.16 -5.27
N VAL A 35 -21.60 -3.16 -4.54
CA VAL A 35 -21.88 -4.14 -3.46
C VAL A 35 -21.94 -5.59 -3.97
N ASN A 36 -22.23 -5.79 -5.25
CA ASN A 36 -22.33 -7.09 -5.89
C ASN A 36 -21.02 -7.48 -6.61
N SER A 37 -19.95 -6.68 -6.48
CA SER A 37 -18.71 -6.88 -7.20
C SER A 37 -18.01 -8.08 -6.58
N LYS A 38 -17.97 -9.16 -7.35
CA LYS A 38 -17.27 -10.40 -7.02
C LYS A 38 -16.02 -10.56 -7.86
N GLU A 39 -15.48 -9.46 -8.37
CA GLU A 39 -14.28 -9.46 -9.18
C GLU A 39 -13.11 -10.02 -8.38
N GLU A 40 -12.50 -11.08 -8.90
CA GLU A 40 -11.47 -11.82 -8.19
C GLU A 40 -10.25 -10.94 -7.88
N ALA A 41 -9.87 -10.05 -8.81
CA ALA A 41 -8.79 -9.10 -8.62
C ALA A 41 -9.08 -8.13 -7.46
N TYR A 42 -10.30 -7.59 -7.37
CA TYR A 42 -10.71 -6.72 -6.27
C TYR A 42 -10.66 -7.46 -4.93
N LEU A 43 -11.24 -8.66 -4.87
CA LEU A 43 -11.22 -9.48 -3.65
C LEU A 43 -9.80 -9.88 -3.25
N LYS A 44 -8.91 -10.09 -4.23
CA LYS A 44 -7.49 -10.38 -3.97
C LYS A 44 -6.79 -9.17 -3.36
N ILE A 45 -6.99 -7.96 -3.91
CA ILE A 45 -6.47 -6.72 -3.34
C ILE A 45 -6.97 -6.54 -1.91
N LEU A 46 -8.27 -6.67 -1.66
CA LEU A 46 -8.81 -6.57 -0.30
C LEU A 46 -8.14 -7.54 0.68
N LYS A 47 -7.98 -8.81 0.28
CA LYS A 47 -7.31 -9.83 1.11
C LYS A 47 -5.87 -9.47 1.45
N MET A 48 -5.20 -8.66 0.64
CA MET A 48 -3.82 -8.24 0.91
C MET A 48 -3.72 -7.22 2.05
N PHE A 49 -4.80 -6.51 2.35
CA PHE A 49 -4.89 -5.48 3.38
C PHE A 49 -5.78 -5.87 4.57
N GLU A 50 -6.30 -7.10 4.61
CA GLU A 50 -7.04 -7.61 5.79
C GLU A 50 -6.17 -7.49 7.06
N ASP A 51 -6.81 -7.25 8.21
CA ASP A 51 -6.16 -7.22 9.52
C ASP A 51 -5.79 -8.62 10.04
N ARG A 52 -5.09 -9.40 9.21
CA ARG A 52 -4.60 -10.74 9.50
C ARG A 52 -3.10 -10.78 9.27
N ARG A 53 -2.36 -11.46 10.15
CA ARG A 53 -0.90 -11.63 10.02
C ARG A 53 -0.47 -12.27 8.70
N THR A 54 -1.34 -13.04 8.06
CA THR A 54 -1.09 -13.69 6.77
C THR A 54 -1.20 -12.74 5.58
N ALA A 55 -1.87 -11.59 5.75
CA ALA A 55 -2.01 -10.60 4.70
C ALA A 55 -0.75 -9.70 4.64
N PRO A 56 -0.12 -9.56 3.45
CA PRO A 56 1.20 -8.93 3.30
C PRO A 56 1.22 -7.45 3.71
N TYR A 57 0.12 -6.73 3.53
CA TYR A 57 -0.01 -5.31 3.87
C TYR A 57 -0.96 -5.07 5.05
N SER A 58 -1.18 -6.08 5.89
CA SER A 58 -1.96 -5.93 7.12
C SER A 58 -1.34 -4.93 8.08
N ILE A 59 -2.15 -4.34 8.96
CA ILE A 59 -1.65 -3.48 10.03
C ILE A 59 -0.59 -4.17 10.90
N HIS A 60 -0.70 -5.48 11.07
CA HIS A 60 0.26 -6.31 11.79
C HIS A 60 1.63 -6.29 11.10
N GLN A 61 1.66 -6.54 9.78
CA GLN A 61 2.90 -6.56 9.00
C GLN A 61 3.52 -5.17 8.88
N ILE A 62 2.68 -4.14 8.74
CA ILE A 62 3.12 -2.73 8.72
C ILE A 62 3.79 -2.36 10.06
N ALA A 63 3.14 -2.67 11.19
CA ALA A 63 3.68 -2.35 12.51
C ALA A 63 4.99 -3.12 12.81
N LEU A 64 5.02 -4.42 12.51
CA LEU A 64 6.21 -5.26 12.70
C LEU A 64 7.38 -4.81 11.82
N THR A 65 7.11 -4.47 10.56
CA THR A 65 8.15 -3.96 9.66
C THR A 65 8.62 -2.57 10.09
N GLY A 66 7.73 -1.72 10.60
CA GLY A 66 8.09 -0.42 11.16
C GLY A 66 9.00 -0.51 12.39
N ALA A 67 8.89 -1.57 13.19
CA ALA A 67 9.87 -1.85 14.26
C ALA A 67 11.29 -2.01 13.72
N SER A 68 11.46 -2.57 12.51
CA SER A 68 12.77 -2.64 11.84
C SER A 68 13.26 -1.28 11.30
N GLU A 69 12.40 -0.28 11.19
CA GLU A 69 12.73 1.12 10.86
C GLU A 69 12.93 1.98 12.12
N GLY A 70 13.02 1.36 13.30
CA GLY A 70 13.18 2.06 14.57
C GLY A 70 11.92 2.68 15.14
N LYS A 71 10.73 2.29 14.65
CA LYS A 71 9.43 2.72 15.19
C LYS A 71 8.82 1.65 16.08
N ALA A 72 8.62 1.95 17.35
CA ALA A 72 7.97 1.00 18.25
C ALA A 72 6.54 0.68 17.77
N VAL A 73 6.06 -0.53 18.06
CA VAL A 73 4.66 -0.89 17.76
C VAL A 73 3.73 0.06 18.53
N GLY A 74 2.81 0.70 17.82
CA GLY A 74 1.92 1.73 18.37
C GLY A 74 2.41 3.16 18.18
N GLU A 75 3.63 3.37 17.67
CA GLU A 75 4.12 4.70 17.31
C GLU A 75 3.56 5.15 15.95
N TRP A 76 3.28 6.45 15.84
CA TRP A 76 2.84 7.06 14.58
C TRP A 76 3.94 7.08 13.53
N PHE A 77 3.60 6.69 12.30
CA PHE A 77 4.54 6.74 11.17
C PHE A 77 4.39 8.05 10.41
N GLY A 78 5.53 8.68 10.09
CA GLY A 78 5.57 9.75 9.11
C GLY A 78 5.49 9.23 7.67
N PRO A 79 5.25 10.11 6.68
CA PRO A 79 5.09 9.71 5.27
C PRO A 79 6.29 8.92 4.71
N ASN A 80 7.52 9.32 5.04
CA ASN A 80 8.70 8.59 4.61
C ASN A 80 8.74 7.18 5.22
N THR A 81 8.52 7.06 6.54
CA THR A 81 8.60 5.76 7.22
C THR A 81 7.61 4.75 6.66
N VAL A 82 6.34 5.13 6.45
CA VAL A 82 5.36 4.21 5.86
C VAL A 82 5.73 3.82 4.43
N ALA A 83 6.29 4.74 3.63
CA ALA A 83 6.76 4.42 2.29
C ALA A 83 7.93 3.41 2.29
N GLN A 84 8.87 3.55 3.23
CA GLN A 84 9.96 2.58 3.40
C GLN A 84 9.46 1.20 3.83
N VAL A 85 8.48 1.16 4.74
CA VAL A 85 7.83 -0.06 5.20
C VAL A 85 7.12 -0.77 4.03
N LEU A 86 6.30 -0.05 3.26
CA LEU A 86 5.62 -0.61 2.08
C LEU A 86 6.61 -1.16 1.05
N ARG A 87 7.74 -0.45 0.83
CA ARG A 87 8.83 -0.93 -0.03
C ARG A 87 9.43 -2.25 0.44
N LYS A 88 9.57 -2.46 1.75
CA LYS A 88 10.05 -3.74 2.30
C LYS A 88 9.00 -4.83 2.14
N LEU A 89 7.74 -4.53 2.42
CA LEU A 89 6.63 -5.48 2.34
C LEU A 89 6.37 -5.97 0.91
N ALA A 90 6.48 -5.09 -0.09
CA ALA A 90 6.27 -5.43 -1.49
C ALA A 90 7.22 -6.52 -2.03
N LYS A 91 8.34 -6.77 -1.36
CA LYS A 91 9.24 -7.88 -1.73
C LYS A 91 8.60 -9.24 -1.53
N TYR A 92 7.66 -9.35 -0.58
CA TYR A 92 6.93 -10.57 -0.24
C TYR A 92 5.59 -10.70 -1.00
N ASP A 93 5.29 -9.74 -1.87
CA ASP A 93 4.12 -9.77 -2.74
C ASP A 93 4.54 -10.22 -4.16
N ASP A 94 4.27 -11.50 -4.43
CA ASP A 94 4.56 -12.11 -5.72
C ASP A 94 3.41 -11.96 -6.72
N TRP A 95 2.22 -11.54 -6.28
CA TRP A 95 1.05 -11.45 -7.15
C TRP A 95 1.00 -10.13 -7.91
N SER A 96 1.26 -9.00 -7.25
CA SER A 96 1.10 -7.68 -7.87
C SER A 96 2.27 -7.26 -8.77
N SER A 97 3.46 -7.86 -8.57
CA SER A 97 4.70 -7.47 -9.24
C SER A 97 5.03 -5.96 -9.12
N ILE A 98 4.56 -5.31 -8.05
CA ILE A 98 4.78 -3.88 -7.81
C ILE A 98 6.13 -3.64 -7.12
N VAL A 99 6.75 -2.52 -7.47
CA VAL A 99 7.98 -2.03 -6.85
C VAL A 99 7.77 -0.62 -6.34
N PHE A 100 8.14 -0.36 -5.09
CA PHE A 100 8.11 0.97 -4.49
C PHE A 100 9.50 1.61 -4.58
N HIS A 101 9.60 2.73 -5.32
CA HIS A 101 10.77 3.59 -5.27
C HIS A 101 10.47 4.81 -4.39
N VAL A 102 11.25 4.99 -3.33
CA VAL A 102 11.15 6.15 -2.44
C VAL A 102 12.26 7.12 -2.81
N ALA A 103 11.91 8.23 -3.46
CA ALA A 103 12.86 9.30 -3.76
C ALA A 103 13.24 10.04 -2.48
N LEU A 104 14.53 10.31 -2.32
CA LEU A 104 15.09 11.06 -1.19
C LEU A 104 15.65 12.39 -1.72
N ASP A 105 15.82 13.37 -0.83
CA ASP A 105 16.45 14.66 -1.12
C ASP A 105 15.82 15.42 -2.30
N ASN A 106 14.50 15.30 -2.45
CA ASN A 106 13.71 15.92 -3.53
C ASN A 106 14.23 15.57 -4.94
N THR A 107 14.97 14.48 -5.09
CA THR A 107 15.66 14.12 -6.32
C THR A 107 15.21 12.74 -6.81
N LEU A 108 14.74 12.68 -8.06
CA LEU A 108 14.38 11.43 -8.72
C LEU A 108 15.48 10.99 -9.69
N VAL A 109 16.18 9.91 -9.35
CA VAL A 109 17.19 9.32 -10.23
C VAL A 109 16.52 8.34 -11.19
N VAL A 110 16.21 8.80 -12.41
CA VAL A 110 15.49 8.01 -13.42
C VAL A 110 16.14 6.65 -13.70
N ASN A 111 17.47 6.58 -13.70
CA ASN A 111 18.19 5.32 -13.92
C ASN A 111 17.95 4.29 -12.81
N GLN A 112 17.76 4.73 -11.55
CA GLN A 112 17.42 3.82 -10.45
C GLN A 112 16.02 3.27 -10.63
N VAL A 113 15.05 4.11 -11.01
CA VAL A 113 13.67 3.69 -11.30
C VAL A 113 13.65 2.68 -12.44
N LYS A 114 14.30 3.00 -13.57
CA LYS A 114 14.40 2.09 -14.72
C LYS A 114 15.02 0.74 -14.32
N LYS A 115 16.11 0.76 -13.56
CA LYS A 115 16.75 -0.46 -13.06
C LYS A 115 15.80 -1.25 -12.17
N LEU A 116 15.11 -0.63 -11.23
CA LEU A 116 14.14 -1.28 -10.34
C LEU A 116 12.99 -1.94 -11.12
N CYS A 117 12.44 -1.26 -12.12
CA CYS A 117 11.34 -1.79 -12.93
C CYS A 117 11.78 -2.92 -13.88
N THR A 118 13.04 -2.94 -14.31
CA THR A 118 13.57 -3.94 -15.28
C THR A 118 14.27 -5.12 -14.62
N THR A 119 14.79 -4.95 -13.41
CA THR A 119 15.51 -6.00 -12.66
C THR A 119 14.56 -7.00 -12.01
N ASN A 120 13.27 -6.66 -11.90
CA ASN A 120 12.25 -7.57 -11.35
C ASN A 120 11.82 -8.67 -12.34
N LYS A 121 12.78 -9.23 -13.10
CA LYS A 121 12.68 -10.59 -13.63
C LYS A 121 13.14 -11.53 -12.52
N ARG A 122 12.24 -11.86 -11.60
CA ARG A 122 12.49 -12.92 -10.62
C ARG A 122 12.82 -14.19 -11.41
N TYR A 123 13.97 -14.81 -11.10
CA TYR A 123 14.46 -16.01 -11.76
C TYR A 123 13.36 -17.09 -11.76
N ILE A 124 13.16 -17.70 -12.93
CA ILE A 124 12.36 -18.91 -13.14
C ILE A 124 13.00 -20.06 -12.37
#